data_AF-A0A0G9K263-F1
#
_entry.id   AF-A0A0G9K263-F1
#
_cell.length_a   1.000
_cell.length_b   1.000
_cell.length_c   1.000
_cell.angle_alpha   90.00
_cell.angle_beta   90.00
_cell.angle_gamma   90.00
#
_symmetry.space_group_name_H-M   'P 1'
#
loop_
_entity.id
_entity.type
_entity.pdbx_description
1 polymer ?
#
loop_
_entity_poly.entity_id
_entity_poly.type
_entity_poly.pdbx_seq_one_letter_code
_entity_poly.pdbx_strand_id
1 'polypeptide(L)' 'MPKTIGELYDSILIKIEKAEESQSYQTGSGEQLVRGQLSTLYAERSRLLEKIERYGRNYIEGQNTAPTGDTAYASFV' A
#
# COMPACT_ATOMS: atom_id res chain seq x y z
N MET A 1 15.27 1.91 11.52
CA MET A 1 14.35 3.07 11.59
C MET A 1 12.94 2.55 11.30
N PRO A 2 11.90 3.11 11.93
CA PRO A 2 10.53 2.77 11.56
C PRO A 2 10.27 3.22 10.12
N LYS A 3 9.56 2.40 9.34
CA LYS A 3 9.17 2.76 7.98
C LYS A 3 7.95 3.68 8.02
N THR A 4 7.96 4.69 7.17
CA THR A 4 6.80 5.55 6.92
C THR A 4 5.72 4.78 6.16
N ILE A 5 4.46 5.23 6.24
CA ILE A 5 3.36 4.66 5.46
C ILE A 5 3.66 4.77 3.96
N GLY A 6 4.33 5.84 3.50
CA GLY A 6 4.79 5.97 2.12
C GLY A 6 5.74 4.85 1.71
N GLU A 7 6.76 4.56 2.52
CA GLU A 7 7.70 3.46 2.26
C GLU A 7 7.03 2.08 2.32
N LEU A 8 6.03 1.91 3.20
CA LEU A 8 5.22 0.70 3.24
C LEU A 8 4.38 0.55 1.97
N TYR A 9 3.76 1.65 1.50
CA TYR A 9 2.97 1.67 0.27
C TYR A 9 3.82 1.32 -0.95
N ASP A 10 5.01 1.91 -1.08
CA ASP A 10 5.93 1.60 -2.18
C ASP A 10 6.39 0.13 -2.13
N SER A 11 6.63 -0.39 -0.92
CA SER A 11 6.95 -1.81 -0.75
C SER A 11 5.81 -2.74 -1.15
N ILE A 12 4.54 -2.33 -0.96
CA ILE A 12 3.38 -3.12 -1.40
C ILE A 12 3.26 -3.09 -2.92
N LEU A 13 3.48 -1.95 -3.56
CA LEU A 13 3.48 -1.86 -5.03
C LEU A 13 4.50 -2.80 -5.66
N ILE A 14 5.75 -2.84 -5.15
CA ILE A 14 6.78 -3.76 -5.63
C ILE A 14 6.37 -5.23 -5.43
N LYS A 15 5.68 -5.55 -4.33
CA LYS A 15 5.20 -6.93 -4.09
C LYS A 15 4.07 -7.31 -5.04
N ILE A 16 3.17 -6.38 -5.36
CA ILE A 16 2.09 -6.57 -6.32
C ILE A 16 2.69 -6.86 -7.70
N GLU A 17 3.61 -6.00 -8.17
CA GLU A 17 4.28 -6.16 -9.46
C GLU A 17 4.94 -7.55 -9.58
N LYS A 18 5.72 -7.96 -8.57
CA LYS A 18 6.34 -9.29 -8.54
C LYS A 18 5.33 -10.44 -8.51
N ALA A 19 4.22 -10.27 -7.82
CA ALA A 19 3.16 -11.27 -7.75
C ALA A 19 2.44 -11.40 -9.10
N GLU A 20 2.16 -10.28 -9.78
CA GLU A 20 1.58 -10.25 -11.13
C GLU A 20 2.53 -10.87 -12.16
N GLU A 21 3.82 -10.51 -12.12
CA GLU A 21 4.85 -11.14 -12.96
C GLU A 21 4.89 -12.65 -12.73
N SER A 22 4.89 -13.09 -11.47
CA SER A 22 4.92 -14.52 -11.12
C SER A 22 3.67 -15.27 -11.62
N GLN A 23 2.48 -14.63 -11.61
CA GLN A 23 1.27 -15.22 -12.19
C GLN A 23 1.38 -15.41 -13.70
N SER A 24 2.00 -14.45 -14.41
CA SER A 24 2.21 -14.54 -15.86
C SER A 24 3.01 -15.79 -16.26
N TYR A 25 3.95 -16.23 -15.42
CA TYR A 25 4.79 -17.40 -15.69
C TYR A 25 4.20 -18.75 -15.20
N GLN A 26 3.21 -18.75 -14.31
CA GLN A 26 2.70 -19.97 -13.66
C GLN A 26 1.24 -20.26 -14.04
N THR A 27 0.99 -20.71 -15.27
CA THR A 27 -0.33 -21.22 -15.70
C THR A 27 -0.44 -22.72 -15.38
N GLY A 28 -1.26 -23.09 -14.39
CA GLY A 28 -1.59 -24.51 -14.14
C GLY A 28 -2.03 -24.86 -12.72
N SER A 29 -1.18 -24.63 -11.70
CA SER A 29 -1.45 -25.10 -10.33
C SER A 29 -1.06 -24.12 -9.21
N GLY A 30 -0.21 -23.12 -9.49
CA GLY A 30 0.21 -22.08 -8.53
C GLY A 30 -0.73 -20.87 -8.46
N GLU A 31 -1.62 -20.71 -9.46
CA GLU A 31 -2.49 -19.54 -9.60
C GLU A 31 -3.36 -19.23 -8.37
N GLN A 32 -3.87 -20.26 -7.68
CA GLN A 32 -4.85 -20.04 -6.62
C GLN A 32 -4.23 -19.47 -5.34
N LEU A 33 -3.02 -19.90 -4.98
CA LEU A 33 -2.26 -19.35 -3.85
C LEU A 33 -1.83 -17.91 -4.13
N VAL A 34 -1.36 -17.63 -5.35
CA VAL A 34 -0.91 -16.29 -5.73
C VAL A 34 -2.08 -15.32 -5.86
N ARG A 35 -3.27 -15.75 -6.29
CA ARG A 35 -4.48 -14.91 -6.32
C ARG A 35 -4.92 -14.44 -4.92
N GLY A 36 -4.89 -15.32 -3.92
CA GLY A 36 -5.21 -14.96 -2.53
C GLY A 36 -4.21 -13.99 -1.91
N GLN A 37 -2.92 -14.18 -2.19
CA GLN A 37 -1.86 -13.25 -1.78
C GLN A 37 -2.00 -11.89 -2.48
N LEU A 38 -2.27 -11.88 -3.78
CA LEU A 38 -2.44 -10.67 -4.56
C LEU A 38 -3.66 -9.86 -4.08
N SER A 39 -4.79 -10.52 -3.80
CA SER A 39 -5.97 -9.88 -3.20
C SER A 39 -5.65 -9.22 -1.87
N THR A 40 -4.87 -9.89 -1.01
CA THR A 40 -4.42 -9.33 0.28
C THR A 40 -3.54 -8.10 0.08
N LEU A 41 -2.59 -8.16 -0.86
CA LEU A 41 -1.70 -7.03 -1.18
C LEU A 41 -2.49 -5.81 -1.69
N TYR A 42 -3.51 -6.01 -2.52
CA TYR A 42 -4.37 -4.91 -2.98
C TYR A 42 -5.21 -4.32 -1.84
N ALA A 43 -5.76 -5.14 -0.95
CA ALA A 43 -6.47 -4.65 0.22
C ALA A 43 -5.56 -3.80 1.13
N GLU A 44 -4.33 -4.27 1.34
CA GLU A 44 -3.33 -3.53 2.12
C GLU A 44 -2.89 -2.24 1.42
N ARG A 45 -2.73 -2.25 0.09
CA ARG A 45 -2.49 -1.05 -0.72
C ARG A 45 -3.57 0.00 -0.50
N SER A 46 -4.85 -0.38 -0.61
CA SER A 46 -5.98 0.55 -0.42
C SER A 46 -5.99 1.12 0.99
N ARG A 47 -5.77 0.28 2.01
CA ARG A 47 -5.69 0.73 3.41
C ARG A 47 -4.55 1.71 3.65
N LEU A 48 -3.38 1.49 3.04
CA LEU A 48 -2.25 2.42 3.13
C LEU A 48 -2.53 3.72 2.38
N LEU A 49 -3.22 3.66 1.23
CA LEU A 49 -3.64 4.83 0.47
C LEU A 49 -4.56 5.74 1.30
N GLU A 50 -5.60 5.18 1.93
CA GLU A 50 -6.51 5.92 2.82
C GLU A 50 -5.75 6.60 3.97
N LYS A 51 -4.75 5.91 4.54
CA LYS A 51 -3.90 6.49 5.59
C LYS A 51 -2.98 7.58 5.05
N ILE A 52 -2.47 7.47 3.83
CA ILE A 52 -1.69 8.51 3.17
C ILE A 52 -2.55 9.75 2.93
N GLU A 53 -3.78 9.58 2.46
CA GLU A 53 -4.73 10.69 2.28
C GLU A 53 -5.04 11.38 3.61
N ARG A 54 -5.10 10.62 4.71
CA ARG A 54 -5.46 11.14 6.03
C ARG A 54 -4.29 11.76 6.80
N TYR A 55 -3.09 11.19 6.67
CA TYR A 55 -1.94 11.51 7.53
C TYR A 55 -0.69 11.96 6.77
N GLY A 56 -0.70 11.86 5.44
CA GLY A 56 0.46 12.08 4.59
C GLY A 56 1.41 10.88 4.56
N ARG A 57 2.27 10.84 3.53
CA ARG A 57 3.22 9.74 3.30
C ARG A 57 4.24 9.55 4.42
N ASN A 58 4.64 10.62 5.10
CA ASN A 58 5.70 10.61 6.12
C ASN A 58 5.23 10.10 7.49
N TYR A 59 3.95 9.71 7.61
CA TYR A 59 3.40 9.21 8.86
C TYR A 59 4.01 7.85 9.26
N ILE A 60 4.24 7.66 10.56
CA ILE A 60 4.73 6.41 11.16
C ILE A 60 3.71 5.97 12.21
N GLU A 61 3.13 4.77 12.03
CA GLU A 61 2.17 4.20 12.99
C GLU A 61 2.78 4.05 14.38
N GLY A 62 2.08 4.56 15.39
CA GLY A 62 2.48 4.46 16.79
C GLY A 62 3.60 5.41 17.23
N GLN A 63 4.18 6.21 16.33
CA GLN A 63 5.17 7.23 16.69
C GLN A 63 4.73 8.67 16.41
N ASN A 64 3.84 8.90 15.43
CA ASN A 64 3.26 10.22 15.17
C ASN A 64 1.81 10.25 15.70
N THR A 65 1.57 10.83 16.87
CA THR A 65 0.22 10.99 17.46
C THR A 65 -0.52 12.24 17.00
N ALA A 66 -0.03 12.97 16.00
CA ALA A 66 -0.71 14.13 15.46
C ALA A 66 -0.72 14.09 13.93
N PRO A 67 -1.83 14.46 13.27
CA PRO A 67 -1.79 14.81 11.86
C PRO A 67 -0.84 16.00 11.75
N THR A 68 0.29 15.82 11.06
CA THR A 68 1.12 16.95 10.65
C THR A 68 0.27 17.70 9.64
N GLY A 69 -0.44 18.70 10.15
CA GLY A 69 -1.42 19.47 9.40
C GLY A 69 -0.76 20.08 8.18
N ASP A 70 -1.05 19.48 7.04
CA ASP A 70 -1.30 20.23 5.83
C ASP A 70 -2.45 19.51 5.12
N THR A 71 -3.65 19.69 5.68
CA THR A 71 -4.86 19.52 4.90
C THR A 71 -4.83 20.58 3.81
N ALA A 72 -4.12 20.30 2.72
CA ALA A 72 -4.43 20.86 1.44
C ALA A 72 -5.83 20.33 1.11
N TYR A 73 -6.85 21.03 1.61
CA TYR A 73 -8.21 20.94 1.11
C TYR A 73 -8.09 21.18 -0.39
N ALA A 74 -8.08 20.10 -1.17
CA ALA A 74 -8.32 20.17 -2.60
C ALA A 74 -9.75 20.68 -2.74
N SER A 75 -9.90 22.00 -2.76
CA SER A 75 -11.10 22.70 -3.17
C SER A 75 -11.24 22.45 -4.66
N PHE A 76 -12.13 21.54 -5.03
CA PHE A 76 -12.63 21.46 -6.41
C PHE A 76 -13.48 22.71 -6.64
N VAL A 77 -12.98 23.63 -7.47
CA VAL A 77 -13.75 24.72 -8.11
C VAL A 77 -13.98 24.33 -9.56
#